data_AF-A0A5D3AQC2-F1
#
_entry.id   AF-A0A5D3AQC2-F1
#
_cell.length_a   1.000
_cell.length_b   1.000
_cell.length_c   1.000
_cell.angle_alpha   90.00
_cell.angle_beta   90.00
_cell.angle_gamma   90.00
#
_symmetry.space_group_name_H-M   'P 1'
#
loop_
_entity.id
_entity.type
_entity.pdbx_description
1 polymer ?
#
loop_
_entity_poly.entity_id
_entity_poly.type
_entity_poly.pdbx_seq_one_letter_code
_entity_poly.pdbx_strand_id
1 'polypeptide(L)'
;MPPPSSAFSSLPMIPSNMKLPIVTSFTLLLALVFLTSTTTVISAPTEIVKPTYNNRIIFIRHAEKGFTPEDGGGSDERLPPPPPRFGWLGWLWNHPPWGPPGGPGGGKGKRRFPSGLSAIGKERAQFLRTLFGNESDYNFGLIFAAPSEEDVKETERTYATVAPLAGDLGLEVYIDCANAEASCVKKKVEEFAATSDEDILISWKHRDLNVIATALGAPNAKIHYPDERNDIIWIMQGGAIVEKRTQHCPVLDDERIDEGDPDLVVEKPSRSILSWVWAAWTAQRQLVMKDSAFSG
;
A
#
# COMPACT_ATOMS: atom_id res chain seq x y z
N MET A 1 -28.30 -65.70 32.59
CA MET A 1 -29.55 -66.35 32.11
C MET A 1 -30.54 -66.41 33.27
N PRO A 2 -31.87 -66.34 33.07
CA PRO A 2 -32.61 -66.22 31.82
C PRO A 2 -33.50 -64.94 31.71
N PRO A 3 -34.14 -64.68 30.55
CA PRO A 3 -35.31 -63.77 30.40
C PRO A 3 -36.63 -64.55 30.67
N PRO A 4 -37.84 -63.94 30.69
CA PRO A 4 -38.60 -63.49 29.50
C PRO A 4 -39.29 -62.11 29.77
N SER A 5 -40.33 -61.57 29.13
CA SER A 5 -41.35 -62.02 28.14
C SER A 5 -41.77 -60.87 27.18
N SER A 6 -42.55 -61.20 26.14
CA SER A 6 -43.28 -60.29 25.24
C SER A 6 -44.78 -60.23 25.54
N ALA A 7 -45.49 -59.22 25.00
CA ALA A 7 -46.96 -59.22 24.86
C ALA A 7 -47.38 -58.52 23.54
N PHE A 8 -48.54 -58.92 23.01
CA PHE A 8 -48.97 -58.73 21.61
C PHE A 8 -50.34 -57.99 21.52
N SER A 9 -50.70 -57.57 20.29
CA SER A 9 -52.07 -57.18 19.85
C SER A 9 -52.64 -55.85 20.42
N SER A 10 -53.56 -55.14 19.76
CA SER A 10 -54.39 -55.47 18.57
C SER A 10 -54.85 -54.21 17.80
N LEU A 11 -55.24 -54.36 16.53
CA LEU A 11 -55.91 -53.34 15.70
C LEU A 11 -57.44 -53.29 15.96
N PRO A 12 -58.07 -52.13 15.71
CA PRO A 12 -59.34 -52.08 14.97
C PRO A 12 -59.22 -51.12 13.75
N MET A 13 -59.54 -51.52 12.53
CA MET A 13 -60.87 -51.73 11.91
C MET A 13 -61.54 -50.43 11.42
N ILE A 14 -61.74 -50.34 10.11
CA ILE A 14 -62.31 -49.21 9.35
C ILE A 14 -63.81 -49.41 9.16
N PRO A 15 -64.64 -48.35 9.26
CA PRO A 15 -65.91 -48.26 8.53
C PRO A 15 -65.87 -47.16 7.46
N SER A 16 -66.44 -47.47 6.30
CA SER A 16 -66.53 -46.62 5.12
C SER A 16 -67.92 -45.97 4.98
N ASN A 17 -68.00 -44.67 4.68
CA ASN A 17 -69.01 -44.14 3.74
C ASN A 17 -68.88 -42.66 3.34
N MET A 18 -69.50 -42.38 2.17
CA MET A 18 -70.11 -41.11 1.71
C MET A 18 -69.27 -39.93 1.17
N LYS A 19 -69.22 -39.90 -0.18
CA LYS A 19 -69.60 -38.79 -1.11
C LYS A 19 -68.67 -37.57 -1.29
N LEU A 20 -68.15 -37.44 -2.52
CA LEU A 20 -67.56 -36.23 -3.10
C LEU A 20 -68.61 -35.10 -3.29
N PRO A 21 -68.16 -33.85 -3.49
CA PRO A 21 -68.11 -33.36 -4.88
C PRO A 21 -66.80 -32.67 -5.30
N ILE A 22 -66.30 -33.07 -6.47
CA ILE A 22 -65.85 -32.23 -7.60
C ILE A 22 -65.25 -30.84 -7.26
N VAL A 23 -63.92 -30.72 -7.37
CA VAL A 23 -63.29 -29.57 -8.05
C VAL A 23 -62.13 -30.07 -8.93
N THR A 24 -62.15 -29.61 -10.18
CA THR A 24 -61.18 -29.72 -11.27
C THR A 24 -59.70 -29.63 -10.83
N SER A 25 -58.86 -30.61 -11.18
CA SER A 25 -58.04 -30.64 -12.41
C SER A 25 -56.82 -29.70 -12.40
N PHE A 26 -55.62 -30.27 -12.22
CA PHE A 26 -54.53 -30.17 -13.22
C PHE A 26 -53.36 -31.09 -12.80
N THR A 27 -53.17 -32.20 -13.50
CA THR A 27 -51.90 -32.92 -13.51
C THR A 27 -50.93 -32.21 -14.46
N LEU A 28 -49.73 -31.87 -13.98
CA LEU A 28 -48.58 -31.69 -14.87
C LEU A 28 -47.32 -32.26 -14.22
N LEU A 29 -46.81 -33.34 -14.81
CA LEU A 29 -45.46 -33.82 -14.57
C LEU A 29 -44.47 -32.78 -15.11
N LEU A 30 -43.47 -32.39 -14.32
CA LEU A 30 -42.24 -31.84 -14.87
C LEU A 30 -41.03 -32.28 -14.04
N ALA A 31 -40.57 -33.49 -14.30
CA ALA A 31 -39.23 -33.91 -13.92
C ALA A 31 -38.24 -33.19 -14.84
N LEU A 32 -37.55 -32.16 -14.33
CA LEU A 32 -36.53 -31.44 -15.07
C LEU A 32 -35.18 -31.62 -14.37
N VAL A 33 -34.28 -32.30 -15.09
CA VAL A 33 -32.98 -32.75 -14.60
C VAL A 33 -32.05 -31.55 -14.45
N PHE A 34 -31.87 -31.06 -13.21
CA PHE A 34 -30.81 -30.12 -12.88
C PHE A 34 -29.47 -30.85 -12.70
N LEU A 35 -28.91 -31.32 -13.82
CA LEU A 35 -27.48 -31.60 -13.94
C LEU A 35 -26.75 -30.27 -14.17
N THR A 36 -26.70 -29.42 -13.14
CA THR A 36 -25.84 -28.23 -13.17
C THR A 36 -24.41 -28.68 -12.96
N SER A 37 -23.61 -28.62 -14.03
CA SER A 37 -22.19 -28.92 -14.03
C SER A 37 -21.47 -28.15 -12.93
N THR A 38 -21.05 -28.83 -11.87
CA THR A 38 -20.12 -28.28 -10.89
C THR A 38 -18.74 -28.21 -11.54
N THR A 39 -18.51 -27.16 -12.34
CA THR A 39 -17.17 -26.77 -12.78
C THR A 39 -16.38 -26.35 -11.54
N THR A 40 -15.77 -27.32 -10.89
CA THR A 40 -14.73 -27.11 -9.90
C THR A 40 -13.58 -26.40 -10.61
N VAL A 41 -13.55 -25.07 -10.48
CA VAL A 41 -12.38 -24.27 -10.86
C VAL A 41 -11.28 -24.63 -9.87
N ILE A 42 -10.52 -25.68 -10.21
CA ILE A 42 -9.28 -26.03 -9.53
C ILE A 42 -8.29 -24.93 -9.91
N SER A 43 -8.35 -23.83 -9.16
CA SER A 43 -7.29 -22.82 -9.17
C SER A 43 -6.06 -23.52 -8.62
N ALA A 44 -5.18 -23.95 -9.53
CA ALA A 44 -3.88 -24.48 -9.16
C ALA A 44 -3.18 -23.43 -8.28
N PRO A 45 -2.50 -23.82 -7.20
CA PRO A 45 -1.75 -22.87 -6.39
C PRO A 45 -0.72 -22.21 -7.30
N THR A 46 -0.87 -20.90 -7.53
CA THR A 46 0.09 -20.12 -8.30
C THR A 46 1.43 -20.24 -7.61
N GLU A 47 2.35 -21.00 -8.23
CA GLU A 47 3.71 -21.11 -7.74
C GLU A 47 4.29 -19.70 -7.68
N ILE A 48 4.81 -19.31 -6.51
CA ILE A 48 5.36 -17.97 -6.34
C ILE A 48 6.63 -17.91 -7.19
N VAL A 49 6.49 -17.35 -8.40
CA VAL A 49 7.59 -17.21 -9.35
C VAL A 49 8.63 -16.31 -8.70
N LYS A 50 9.65 -16.94 -8.14
CA LYS A 50 10.78 -16.24 -7.53
C LYS A 50 11.46 -15.39 -8.61
N PRO A 51 11.80 -14.13 -8.34
CA PRO A 51 12.58 -13.35 -9.29
C PRO A 51 13.91 -14.03 -9.60
N THR A 52 14.39 -13.84 -10.83
CA THR A 52 15.66 -14.39 -11.32
C THR A 52 16.89 -13.66 -10.78
N TYR A 53 16.69 -12.52 -10.12
CA TYR A 53 17.73 -11.65 -9.55
C TYR A 53 17.89 -11.81 -8.04
N ASN A 54 19.11 -11.55 -7.56
CA ASN A 54 19.49 -11.62 -6.15
C ASN A 54 19.98 -10.27 -5.58
N ASN A 55 19.97 -9.20 -6.39
CA ASN A 55 20.29 -7.83 -5.96
C ASN A 55 19.47 -7.48 -4.72
N ARG A 56 20.08 -6.77 -3.78
CA ARG A 56 19.41 -6.25 -2.60
C ARG A 56 18.76 -4.91 -2.98
N ILE A 57 17.44 -4.83 -2.77
CA ILE A 57 16.61 -3.69 -3.17
C ILE A 57 16.14 -2.97 -1.91
N ILE A 58 16.47 -1.68 -1.82
CA ILE A 58 16.25 -0.82 -0.67
C ILE A 58 15.06 0.07 -1.02
N PHE A 59 14.00 0.01 -0.23
CA PHE A 59 12.83 0.88 -0.37
C PHE A 59 12.84 1.91 0.74
N ILE A 60 12.77 3.18 0.34
CA ILE A 60 12.52 4.30 1.24
C ILE A 60 11.32 5.11 0.75
N ARG A 61 10.63 5.70 1.71
CA ARG A 61 9.72 6.80 1.43
C ARG A 61 10.53 8.08 1.23
N HIS A 62 9.99 9.01 0.44
CA HIS A 62 10.46 10.39 0.47
C HIS A 62 10.50 10.96 1.91
N ALA A 63 11.47 11.81 2.20
CA ALA A 63 11.62 12.47 3.51
C ALA A 63 10.49 13.49 3.78
N GLU A 64 10.53 14.11 4.96
CA GLU A 64 9.49 14.95 5.54
C GLU A 64 9.02 16.05 4.58
N LYS A 65 7.71 16.13 4.36
CA LYS A 65 7.08 17.18 3.56
C LYS A 65 7.05 18.50 4.34
N GLY A 66 7.40 19.59 3.67
CA GLY A 66 7.21 20.93 4.23
C GLY A 66 7.59 22.03 3.26
N PHE A 67 7.68 23.23 3.81
CA PHE A 67 7.98 24.45 3.08
C PHE A 67 9.37 24.94 3.47
N THR A 68 10.13 25.49 2.52
CA THR A 68 11.40 26.15 2.83
C THR A 68 11.23 27.67 2.65
N PRO A 69 11.84 28.53 3.49
CA PRO A 69 11.65 29.98 3.35
C PRO A 69 12.04 30.55 1.98
N GLU A 70 12.90 29.83 1.25
CA GLU A 70 13.35 30.14 -0.12
C GLU A 70 12.22 30.01 -1.16
N ASP A 71 11.19 29.18 -0.89
CA ASP A 71 10.06 28.93 -1.78
C ASP A 71 9.04 30.10 -1.86
N GLY A 72 9.33 31.24 -1.22
CA GLY A 72 8.56 32.50 -1.35
C GLY A 72 7.24 32.58 -0.59
N GLY A 73 7.04 31.69 0.38
CA GLY A 73 5.88 31.67 1.28
C GLY A 73 6.20 32.36 2.59
N GLY A 74 5.27 33.20 3.04
CA GLY A 74 5.43 33.98 4.27
C GLY A 74 5.74 33.10 5.48
N SER A 75 6.51 33.67 6.40
CA SER A 75 6.86 33.04 7.68
C SER A 75 5.63 32.85 8.56
N ASP A 76 4.91 31.74 8.36
CA ASP A 76 4.08 31.16 9.42
C ASP A 76 5.02 30.57 10.48
N GLU A 77 5.46 31.49 11.33
CA GLU A 77 6.03 31.30 12.66
C GLU A 77 5.36 30.10 13.36
N ARG A 78 6.20 29.18 13.87
CA ARG A 78 5.83 27.85 14.41
C ARG A 78 4.40 27.79 14.97
N LEU A 79 3.44 27.37 14.15
CA LEU A 79 2.11 27.04 14.67
C LEU A 79 2.30 25.89 15.67
N PRO A 80 1.91 26.06 16.95
CA PRO A 80 2.07 25.01 17.95
C PRO A 80 1.27 23.78 17.53
N PRO A 81 1.68 22.57 17.95
CA PRO A 81 0.93 21.36 17.63
C PRO A 81 -0.53 21.52 18.08
N PRO A 82 -1.50 21.04 17.29
CA PRO A 82 -2.91 21.13 17.67
C PRO A 82 -3.10 20.43 19.04
N PRO A 83 -3.87 21.03 19.96
CA PRO A 83 -4.03 20.46 21.30
C PRO A 83 -4.62 19.04 21.20
N PRO A 84 -4.22 18.12 22.10
CA PRO A 84 -4.69 16.74 22.06
C PRO A 84 -6.22 16.69 22.12
N ARG A 85 -6.81 15.95 21.18
CA ARG A 85 -8.27 15.80 21.04
C ARG A 85 -8.87 14.98 22.18
N PHE A 86 -9.02 15.61 23.35
CA PHE A 86 -9.80 15.06 24.45
C PHE A 86 -11.30 15.19 24.18
N GLY A 87 -11.99 14.05 24.11
CA GLY A 87 -13.42 13.96 24.38
C GLY A 87 -14.37 14.02 23.16
N TRP A 88 -15.20 12.99 23.07
CA TRP A 88 -16.26 12.78 22.07
C TRP A 88 -17.46 13.75 22.13
N LEU A 89 -17.36 14.88 22.85
CA LEU A 89 -18.48 15.82 23.09
C LEU A 89 -18.28 17.24 22.50
N GLY A 90 -17.23 17.48 21.72
CA GLY A 90 -16.85 18.81 21.23
C GLY A 90 -17.69 19.44 20.10
N TRP A 91 -18.90 18.94 19.79
CA TRP A 91 -19.66 19.33 18.59
C TRP A 91 -20.77 20.37 18.80
N LEU A 92 -20.97 20.87 20.03
CA LEU A 92 -22.19 21.60 20.41
C LEU A 92 -22.03 23.09 20.74
N TRP A 93 -20.81 23.63 20.93
CA TRP A 93 -20.60 25.03 21.35
C TRP A 93 -19.36 25.70 20.70
N ASN A 94 -19.51 26.24 19.48
CA ASN A 94 -19.07 27.61 19.11
C ASN A 94 -19.30 27.93 17.62
N HIS A 95 -20.42 28.59 17.31
CA HIS A 95 -20.59 29.39 16.10
C HIS A 95 -21.02 30.81 16.50
N PRO A 96 -20.12 31.81 16.50
CA PRO A 96 -20.52 33.21 16.57
C PRO A 96 -21.08 33.64 15.19
N PRO A 97 -22.27 34.28 15.11
CA PRO A 97 -22.89 34.66 13.83
C PRO A 97 -22.35 35.98 13.24
N TRP A 98 -21.14 36.41 13.62
CA TRP A 98 -20.48 37.63 13.13
C TRP A 98 -19.04 37.33 12.73
N GLY A 99 -18.78 37.35 11.41
CA GLY A 99 -17.42 37.36 10.88
C GLY A 99 -16.80 38.76 10.96
N PRO A 100 -15.47 38.88 11.05
CA PRO A 100 -14.79 40.18 11.00
C PRO A 100 -14.99 40.85 9.62
N PRO A 101 -15.02 42.20 9.56
CA PRO A 101 -15.19 42.93 8.31
C PRO A 101 -14.04 42.66 7.34
N GLY A 102 -14.36 42.58 6.04
CA GLY A 102 -13.45 42.08 5.01
C GLY A 102 -12.15 42.87 4.86
N GLY A 103 -11.02 42.18 5.04
CA GLY A 103 -9.72 42.66 4.57
C GLY A 103 -9.67 42.72 3.03
N PRO A 104 -8.80 43.57 2.45
CA PRO A 104 -8.78 43.82 1.02
C PRO A 104 -8.41 42.57 0.22
N GLY A 105 -9.13 42.35 -0.88
CA GLY A 105 -9.18 41.10 -1.64
C GLY A 105 -7.83 40.46 -2.00
N GLY A 106 -7.37 39.53 -1.15
CA GLY A 106 -6.41 38.51 -1.53
C GLY A 106 -7.04 37.58 -2.56
N GLY A 107 -6.49 37.55 -3.77
CA GLY A 107 -7.01 36.73 -4.87
C GLY A 107 -7.08 35.25 -4.49
N LYS A 108 -8.03 34.51 -5.09
CA LYS A 108 -8.20 33.05 -4.90
C LYS A 108 -7.07 32.26 -5.57
N GLY A 109 -5.83 32.45 -5.11
CA GLY A 109 -4.76 31.50 -5.38
C GLY A 109 -5.18 30.14 -4.84
N LYS A 110 -5.15 29.10 -5.69
CA LYS A 110 -5.13 27.72 -5.20
C LYS A 110 -4.01 27.65 -4.17
N ARG A 111 -4.32 27.31 -2.91
CA ARG A 111 -3.29 26.99 -1.90
C ARG A 111 -2.47 25.83 -2.46
N ARG A 112 -1.31 26.14 -3.04
CA ARG A 112 -0.36 25.12 -3.50
C ARG A 112 0.14 24.44 -2.23
N PHE A 113 -0.14 23.15 -2.09
CA PHE A 113 0.47 22.38 -1.01
C PHE A 113 1.98 22.40 -1.20
N PRO A 114 2.80 22.44 -0.13
CA PRO A 114 4.25 22.40 -0.29
C PRO A 114 4.67 21.17 -1.10
N SER A 115 5.34 21.38 -2.24
CA SER A 115 5.88 20.31 -3.09
C SER A 115 7.19 19.77 -2.51
N GLY A 116 7.97 20.61 -1.86
CA GLY A 116 9.32 20.31 -1.34
C GLY A 116 9.42 19.54 -0.02
N LEU A 117 10.68 19.28 0.34
CA LEU A 117 11.10 18.79 1.65
C LEU A 117 11.08 19.91 2.68
N SER A 118 10.73 19.59 3.93
CA SER A 118 10.92 20.50 5.06
C SER A 118 12.42 20.65 5.40
N ALA A 119 12.77 21.52 6.36
CA ALA A 119 14.13 21.57 6.91
C ALA A 119 14.57 20.19 7.47
N ILE A 120 13.70 19.55 8.27
CA ILE A 120 13.88 18.18 8.79
C ILE A 120 14.04 17.18 7.63
N GLY A 121 13.26 17.33 6.56
CA GLY A 121 13.33 16.46 5.39
C GLY A 121 14.63 16.61 4.60
N LYS A 122 15.18 17.84 4.53
CA LYS A 122 16.51 18.11 3.97
C LYS A 122 17.61 17.47 4.84
N GLU A 123 17.51 17.58 6.17
CA GLU A 123 18.45 16.94 7.11
C GLU A 123 18.43 15.41 6.99
N ARG A 124 17.25 14.79 6.95
CA ARG A 124 17.10 13.35 6.71
C ARG A 124 17.66 12.91 5.36
N ALA A 125 17.43 13.68 4.30
CA ALA A 125 18.01 13.42 2.97
C ALA A 125 19.55 13.47 2.97
N GLN A 126 20.15 14.38 3.76
CA GLN A 126 21.61 14.41 3.95
C GLN A 126 22.11 13.18 4.73
N PHE A 127 21.36 12.70 5.73
CA PHE A 127 21.77 11.55 6.52
C PHE A 127 21.85 10.24 5.72
N LEU A 128 21.10 10.12 4.61
CA LEU A 128 21.25 8.97 3.70
C LEU A 128 22.68 8.83 3.16
N ARG A 129 23.43 9.93 3.02
CA ARG A 129 24.84 9.93 2.58
C ARG A 129 25.75 9.19 3.57
N THR A 130 25.45 9.27 4.87
CA THR A 130 26.14 8.52 5.93
C THR A 130 25.73 7.05 5.94
N LEU A 131 24.47 6.74 5.66
CA LEU A 131 23.93 5.39 5.76
C LEU A 131 24.22 4.51 4.53
N PHE A 132 24.32 5.13 3.36
CA PHE A 132 24.33 4.50 2.03
C PHE A 132 25.45 4.99 1.11
N GLY A 133 26.33 5.89 1.58
CA GLY A 133 27.45 6.40 0.80
C GLY A 133 28.60 5.41 0.63
N ASN A 134 29.69 5.86 0.00
CA ASN A 134 30.86 5.06 -0.38
C ASN A 134 31.59 4.33 0.77
N GLU A 135 31.35 4.71 2.03
CA GLU A 135 31.93 4.05 3.22
C GLU A 135 31.00 2.99 3.85
N SER A 136 29.80 2.78 3.28
CA SER A 136 28.82 1.82 3.76
C SER A 136 28.96 0.43 3.11
N ASP A 137 28.34 -0.59 3.70
CA ASP A 137 28.24 -1.94 3.11
C ASP A 137 27.26 -2.02 1.91
N TYR A 138 26.93 -0.89 1.27
CA TYR A 138 26.07 -0.81 0.10
C TYR A 138 26.86 -0.37 -1.13
N ASN A 139 26.62 -1.06 -2.25
CA ASN A 139 27.23 -0.77 -3.54
C ASN A 139 26.11 -0.51 -4.55
N PHE A 140 25.55 0.70 -4.55
CA PHE A 140 24.44 1.05 -5.43
C PHE A 140 24.91 1.28 -6.87
N GLY A 141 24.19 0.72 -7.83
CA GLY A 141 24.35 1.02 -9.26
C GLY A 141 23.08 1.58 -9.92
N LEU A 142 21.94 1.59 -9.20
CA LEU A 142 20.67 2.10 -9.70
C LEU A 142 19.84 2.75 -8.59
N ILE A 143 19.40 4.00 -8.83
CA ILE A 143 18.57 4.76 -7.90
C ILE A 143 17.31 5.24 -8.65
N PHE A 144 16.12 4.90 -8.14
CA PHE A 144 14.84 5.36 -8.67
C PHE A 144 14.23 6.48 -7.82
N ALA A 145 13.59 7.44 -8.49
CA ALA A 145 12.66 8.38 -7.86
C ALA A 145 11.40 8.60 -8.70
N ALA A 146 10.34 9.10 -8.04
CA ALA A 146 9.08 9.45 -8.69
C ALA A 146 8.68 10.92 -8.49
N PRO A 147 9.41 11.89 -9.08
CA PRO A 147 8.93 13.27 -9.16
C PRO A 147 7.65 13.31 -9.97
N SER A 148 6.65 14.11 -9.56
CA SER A 148 5.40 14.19 -10.32
C SER A 148 5.54 14.96 -11.64
N GLU A 149 6.46 15.92 -11.70
CA GLU A 149 6.77 16.75 -12.88
C GLU A 149 8.29 16.72 -13.10
N GLU A 150 8.74 16.47 -14.33
CA GLU A 150 10.16 16.33 -14.65
C GLU A 150 10.91 17.68 -14.60
N ASP A 151 10.32 18.73 -15.17
CA ASP A 151 10.89 20.09 -15.25
C ASP A 151 11.23 20.71 -13.88
N VAL A 152 10.60 20.22 -12.81
CA VAL A 152 10.78 20.69 -11.41
C VAL A 152 11.18 19.57 -10.45
N LYS A 153 11.70 18.45 -10.97
CA LYS A 153 12.05 17.23 -10.19
C LYS A 153 12.93 17.50 -8.97
N GLU A 154 13.86 18.44 -9.08
CA GLU A 154 14.77 18.85 -7.99
C GLU A 154 14.02 19.34 -6.74
N THR A 155 12.79 19.82 -6.91
CA THR A 155 11.90 20.27 -5.83
C THR A 155 10.92 19.20 -5.34
N GLU A 156 10.78 18.08 -6.06
CA GLU A 156 9.87 17.00 -5.71
C GLU A 156 10.51 16.03 -4.72
N ARG A 157 9.84 15.77 -3.59
CA ARG A 157 10.43 15.10 -2.41
C ARG A 157 11.09 13.76 -2.72
N THR A 158 10.50 12.94 -3.59
CA THR A 158 11.04 11.61 -3.94
C THR A 158 12.43 11.71 -4.54
N TYR A 159 12.64 12.65 -5.46
CA TYR A 159 13.93 12.92 -6.07
C TYR A 159 14.86 13.63 -5.08
N ALA A 160 14.40 14.73 -4.47
CA ALA A 160 15.17 15.54 -3.53
C ALA A 160 15.67 14.76 -2.29
N THR A 161 15.01 13.65 -1.93
CA THR A 161 15.45 12.76 -0.84
C THR A 161 16.73 12.02 -1.19
N VAL A 162 16.90 11.58 -2.45
CA VAL A 162 18.02 10.72 -2.88
C VAL A 162 19.08 11.45 -3.69
N ALA A 163 18.77 12.61 -4.27
CA ALA A 163 19.69 13.39 -5.09
C ALA A 163 21.05 13.69 -4.41
N PRO A 164 21.14 14.03 -3.10
CA PRO A 164 22.43 14.24 -2.44
C PRO A 164 23.31 12.98 -2.39
N LEU A 165 22.68 11.82 -2.13
CA LEU A 165 23.37 10.52 -2.13
C LEU A 165 23.80 10.13 -3.55
N ALA A 166 22.91 10.27 -4.53
CA ALA A 166 23.21 9.97 -5.93
C ALA A 166 24.39 10.80 -6.45
N GLY A 167 24.45 12.09 -6.10
CA GLY A 167 25.56 12.98 -6.43
C GLY A 167 26.91 12.54 -5.83
N ASP A 168 26.93 12.09 -4.57
CA ASP A 168 28.15 11.56 -3.92
C ASP A 168 28.64 10.24 -4.54
N LEU A 169 27.70 9.40 -5.00
CA LEU A 169 27.98 8.12 -5.65
C LEU A 169 28.29 8.27 -7.16
N GLY A 170 28.09 9.47 -7.74
CA GLY A 170 28.25 9.69 -9.18
C GLY A 170 27.17 9.02 -10.05
N LEU A 171 25.99 8.75 -9.48
CA LEU A 171 24.87 8.07 -10.13
C LEU A 171 23.80 9.06 -10.59
N GLU A 172 23.14 8.76 -11.70
CA GLU A 172 21.90 9.43 -12.09
C GLU A 172 20.69 8.85 -11.33
N VAL A 173 19.76 9.72 -10.95
CA VAL A 173 18.47 9.29 -10.38
C VAL A 173 17.51 9.01 -11.52
N TYR A 174 17.14 7.75 -11.70
CA TYR A 174 16.25 7.28 -12.76
C TYR A 174 14.79 7.65 -12.47
N ILE A 175 14.15 8.35 -13.41
CA ILE A 175 12.81 8.93 -13.24
C ILE A 175 11.79 8.53 -14.31
N ASP A 176 12.17 7.82 -15.38
CA ASP A 176 11.26 7.50 -16.50
C ASP A 176 10.01 6.72 -16.05
N CYS A 177 10.11 5.97 -14.95
CA CYS A 177 8.99 5.23 -14.36
C CYS A 177 8.11 6.06 -13.40
N ALA A 178 8.41 7.33 -13.14
CA ALA A 178 7.79 8.15 -12.08
C ALA A 178 6.25 8.23 -12.14
N ASN A 179 5.70 8.26 -13.36
CA ASN A 179 4.26 8.31 -13.64
C ASN A 179 3.73 7.01 -14.29
N ALA A 180 4.56 5.94 -14.31
CA ALA A 180 4.25 4.65 -14.89
C ALA A 180 3.67 3.66 -13.87
N GLU A 181 3.22 2.50 -14.35
CA GLU A 181 2.85 1.37 -13.49
C GLU A 181 4.09 0.71 -12.85
N ALA A 182 3.91 -0.01 -11.74
CA ALA A 182 5.00 -0.73 -11.06
C ALA A 182 5.74 -1.75 -11.95
N SER A 183 5.12 -2.21 -13.04
CA SER A 183 5.75 -3.04 -14.07
C SER A 183 6.91 -2.34 -14.80
N CYS A 184 6.93 -0.99 -14.87
CA CYS A 184 8.06 -0.22 -15.40
C CYS A 184 9.29 -0.40 -14.52
N VAL A 185 9.15 -0.18 -13.20
CA VAL A 185 10.23 -0.37 -12.22
C VAL A 185 10.70 -1.82 -12.24
N LYS A 186 9.76 -2.78 -12.24
CA LYS A 186 10.09 -4.21 -12.36
C LYS A 186 10.96 -4.50 -13.59
N LYS A 187 10.54 -4.06 -14.77
CA LYS A 187 11.27 -4.29 -16.02
C LYS A 187 12.68 -3.70 -15.96
N LYS A 188 12.83 -2.50 -15.39
CA LYS A 188 14.12 -1.82 -15.26
C LYS A 188 15.05 -2.51 -14.25
N VAL A 189 14.51 -3.01 -13.14
CA VAL A 189 15.26 -3.87 -12.20
C VAL A 189 15.69 -5.17 -12.88
N GLU A 190 14.83 -5.83 -13.66
CA GLU A 190 15.17 -7.07 -14.39
C GLU A 190 16.22 -6.83 -15.49
N GLU A 191 16.15 -5.71 -16.21
CA GLU A 191 17.15 -5.28 -17.19
C GLU A 191 18.51 -5.01 -16.53
N PHE A 192 18.54 -4.28 -15.41
CA PHE A 192 19.77 -3.97 -14.67
C PHE A 192 20.40 -5.23 -14.07
N ALA A 193 19.61 -6.04 -13.37
CA ALA A 193 20.05 -7.26 -12.69
C ALA A 193 20.52 -8.38 -13.64
N ALA A 194 20.19 -8.29 -14.93
CA ALA A 194 20.76 -9.16 -15.95
C ALA A 194 22.24 -8.83 -16.26
N THR A 195 22.75 -7.69 -15.79
CA THR A 195 24.10 -7.17 -16.09
C THR A 195 24.92 -6.74 -14.87
N SER A 196 24.30 -6.47 -13.71
CA SER A 196 24.96 -6.04 -12.47
C SER A 196 24.35 -6.73 -11.25
N ASP A 197 25.18 -7.03 -10.25
CA ASP A 197 24.79 -7.54 -8.92
C ASP A 197 24.67 -6.45 -7.84
N GLU A 198 24.93 -5.19 -8.22
CA GLU A 198 24.84 -3.99 -7.39
C GLU A 198 23.45 -3.77 -6.76
N ASP A 199 23.44 -3.01 -5.66
CA ASP A 199 22.25 -2.62 -4.92
C ASP A 199 21.37 -1.63 -5.70
N ILE A 200 20.08 -1.65 -5.39
CA ILE A 200 19.07 -0.78 -6.03
C ILE A 200 18.32 0.01 -4.96
N LEU A 201 18.28 1.34 -5.06
CA LEU A 201 17.50 2.22 -4.18
C LEU A 201 16.21 2.66 -4.87
N ILE A 202 15.09 2.61 -4.16
CA ILE A 202 13.77 3.07 -4.64
C ILE A 202 13.20 4.08 -3.65
N SER A 203 13.14 5.35 -4.06
CA SER A 203 12.51 6.44 -3.31
C SER A 203 11.14 6.77 -3.89
N TRP A 204 10.07 6.51 -3.12
CA TRP A 204 8.70 6.69 -3.60
C TRP A 204 7.74 7.29 -2.57
N LYS A 205 6.49 7.48 -2.99
CA LYS A 205 5.35 7.80 -2.11
C LYS A 205 4.92 6.52 -1.37
N HIS A 206 4.73 6.60 -0.05
CA HIS A 206 4.43 5.48 0.87
C HIS A 206 3.40 4.47 0.31
N ARG A 207 2.29 4.98 -0.23
CA ARG A 207 1.17 4.19 -0.75
C ARG A 207 1.50 3.26 -1.93
N ASP A 208 2.55 3.56 -2.70
CA ASP A 208 2.91 2.80 -3.89
C ASP A 208 4.07 1.82 -3.61
N LEU A 209 4.81 1.97 -2.49
CA LEU A 209 5.96 1.11 -2.14
C LEU A 209 5.57 -0.37 -2.00
N ASN A 210 4.40 -0.67 -1.42
CA ASN A 210 3.87 -2.03 -1.39
C ASN A 210 3.65 -2.61 -2.80
N VAL A 211 3.08 -1.81 -3.71
CA VAL A 211 2.74 -2.22 -5.08
C VAL A 211 4.03 -2.53 -5.86
N ILE A 212 5.05 -1.69 -5.72
CA ILE A 212 6.36 -1.89 -6.36
C ILE A 212 7.07 -3.12 -5.79
N ALA A 213 7.15 -3.27 -4.46
CA ALA A 213 7.76 -4.45 -3.83
C ALA A 213 7.04 -5.76 -4.21
N THR A 214 5.70 -5.73 -4.28
CA THR A 214 4.89 -6.88 -4.71
C THR A 214 5.12 -7.22 -6.19
N ALA A 215 5.24 -6.21 -7.08
CA ALA A 215 5.54 -6.41 -8.50
C ALA A 215 6.94 -7.01 -8.72
N LEU A 216 7.92 -6.59 -7.91
CA LEU A 216 9.26 -7.17 -7.81
C LEU A 216 9.26 -8.57 -7.16
N GLY A 217 8.09 -9.05 -6.71
CA GLY A 217 7.89 -10.43 -6.27
C GLY A 217 8.01 -10.65 -4.77
N ALA A 218 7.89 -9.62 -3.92
CA ALA A 218 7.81 -9.74 -2.46
C ALA A 218 6.35 -9.74 -1.95
N PRO A 219 5.63 -10.89 -1.93
CA PRO A 219 4.25 -10.97 -1.44
C PRO A 219 4.12 -10.84 0.09
N ASN A 220 5.23 -10.65 0.80
CA ASN A 220 5.28 -10.31 2.21
C ASN A 220 5.51 -8.82 2.47
N ALA A 221 5.47 -7.95 1.46
CA ALA A 221 5.43 -6.52 1.68
C ALA A 221 4.16 -6.13 2.46
N LYS A 222 4.29 -5.34 3.54
CA LYS A 222 3.17 -4.81 4.32
C LYS A 222 2.22 -4.03 3.39
N ILE A 223 0.91 -4.27 3.46
CA ILE A 223 -0.09 -3.61 2.59
C ILE A 223 0.03 -2.08 2.65
N HIS A 224 0.30 -1.56 3.85
CA HIS A 224 0.55 -0.13 4.06
C HIS A 224 1.99 0.07 4.51
N TYR A 225 2.75 0.87 3.76
CA TYR A 225 3.95 1.51 4.27
C TYR A 225 3.51 2.58 5.29
N PRO A 226 4.15 2.74 6.46
CA PRO A 226 3.57 3.54 7.53
C PRO A 226 3.53 5.05 7.22
N ASP A 227 2.33 5.64 7.35
CA ASP A 227 2.03 7.01 6.90
C ASP A 227 2.70 8.11 7.75
N GLU A 228 3.06 7.82 9.00
CA GLU A 228 3.72 8.76 9.92
C GLU A 228 5.24 8.55 10.03
N ARG A 229 5.81 7.64 9.23
CA ARG A 229 7.24 7.27 9.27
C ARG A 229 7.95 7.65 7.98
N ASN A 230 9.03 8.42 8.08
CA ASN A 230 9.93 8.77 6.96
C ASN A 230 11.34 8.17 7.15
N ASP A 231 11.60 7.61 8.32
CA ASP A 231 12.84 6.96 8.78
C ASP A 231 12.93 5.48 8.37
N ILE A 232 11.81 4.81 8.14
CA ILE A 232 11.80 3.38 7.83
C ILE A 232 12.50 3.11 6.50
N ILE A 233 13.17 1.95 6.45
CA ILE A 233 13.75 1.32 5.28
C ILE A 233 13.20 -0.09 5.22
N TRP A 234 12.73 -0.55 4.06
CA TRP A 234 12.53 -1.98 3.79
C TRP A 234 13.67 -2.49 2.92
N ILE A 235 14.24 -3.63 3.28
CA ILE A 235 15.28 -4.29 2.51
C ILE A 235 14.70 -5.59 1.95
N MET A 236 14.79 -5.73 0.64
CA MET A 236 14.30 -6.86 -0.13
C MET A 236 15.46 -7.63 -0.74
N GLN A 237 15.36 -8.95 -0.73
CA GLN A 237 16.29 -9.82 -1.47
C GLN A 237 15.57 -11.09 -1.92
N GLY A 238 15.87 -11.57 -3.13
CA GLY A 238 15.42 -12.87 -3.63
C GLY A 238 13.89 -13.08 -3.65
N GLY A 239 13.09 -12.01 -3.80
CA GLY A 239 11.62 -12.10 -3.81
C GLY A 239 10.95 -12.03 -2.44
N ALA A 240 11.57 -11.41 -1.44
CA ALA A 240 10.94 -11.13 -0.16
C ALA A 240 11.50 -9.86 0.48
N ILE A 241 10.68 -9.14 1.25
CA ILE A 241 11.21 -8.25 2.29
C ILE A 241 11.89 -9.15 3.33
N VAL A 242 13.20 -8.98 3.52
CA VAL A 242 14.01 -9.80 4.43
C VAL A 242 14.31 -9.07 5.74
N GLU A 243 14.29 -7.74 5.72
CA GLU A 243 14.57 -6.88 6.87
C GLU A 243 13.77 -5.58 6.74
N LYS A 244 13.41 -4.99 7.88
CA LYS A 244 12.99 -3.59 7.99
C LYS A 244 13.77 -2.97 9.14
N ARG A 245 14.26 -1.76 8.95
CA ARG A 245 15.03 -1.01 9.96
C ARG A 245 14.74 0.47 9.85
N THR A 246 15.12 1.23 10.86
CA THR A 246 15.12 2.70 10.80
C THR A 246 16.43 3.22 10.21
N GLN A 247 16.40 4.43 9.67
CA GLN A 247 17.60 5.21 9.39
C GLN A 247 18.33 5.56 10.69
N HIS A 248 17.56 5.84 11.76
CA HIS A 248 18.08 6.26 13.05
C HIS A 248 18.94 7.54 12.92
N CYS A 249 18.39 8.55 12.24
CA CYS A 249 19.07 9.82 12.02
C CYS A 249 19.26 10.56 13.36
N PRO A 250 20.50 10.84 13.79
CA PRO A 250 20.77 11.54 15.04
C PRO A 250 20.01 12.87 15.12
N VAL A 251 19.60 13.24 16.33
CA VAL A 251 18.76 14.41 16.68
C VAL A 251 17.32 14.32 16.16
N LEU A 252 17.07 13.75 14.99
CA LEU A 252 15.72 13.61 14.40
C LEU A 252 14.95 12.41 14.95
N ASP A 253 15.66 11.32 15.25
CA ASP A 253 15.08 10.02 15.61
C ASP A 253 15.45 9.56 17.03
N ASP A 254 16.23 10.35 17.80
CA ASP A 254 16.80 9.99 19.12
C ASP A 254 15.76 9.55 20.17
N GLU A 255 14.54 10.10 20.12
CA GLU A 255 13.45 9.74 21.03
C GLU A 255 12.68 8.47 20.60
N ARG A 256 13.05 7.84 19.47
CA ARG A 256 12.36 6.67 18.93
C ARG A 256 12.87 5.37 19.56
N ILE A 257 11.93 4.55 20.00
CA ILE A 257 12.18 3.20 20.53
C ILE A 257 11.79 2.19 19.46
N ASP A 258 12.78 1.54 18.86
CA ASP A 258 12.58 0.51 17.83
C ASP A 258 12.23 -0.88 18.42
N GLU A 259 12.48 -1.10 19.72
CA GLU A 259 12.18 -2.36 20.39
C GLU A 259 10.66 -2.59 20.49
N GLY A 260 10.20 -3.65 19.81
CA GLY A 260 8.77 -4.00 19.73
C GLY A 260 7.97 -3.21 18.70
N ASP A 261 8.61 -2.39 17.86
CA ASP A 261 7.94 -1.59 16.83
C ASP A 261 7.24 -2.50 15.77
N PRO A 262 5.89 -2.47 15.66
CA PRO A 262 5.14 -3.29 14.70
C PRO A 262 5.35 -2.87 13.24
N ASP A 263 6.00 -1.74 12.97
CA ASP A 263 6.37 -1.33 11.62
C ASP A 263 7.71 -1.93 11.15
N LEU A 264 8.58 -2.35 12.08
CA LEU A 264 9.86 -3.00 11.80
C LEU A 264 9.76 -4.54 11.73
N VAL A 265 8.63 -5.11 12.15
CA VAL A 265 8.39 -6.56 12.00
C VAL A 265 8.24 -6.92 10.51
N VAL A 266 9.06 -7.87 10.04
CA VAL A 266 8.95 -8.47 8.71
C VAL A 266 7.78 -9.45 8.68
N GLU A 267 6.82 -9.25 7.77
CA GLU A 267 5.70 -10.16 7.61
C GLU A 267 6.12 -11.51 7.02
N LYS A 268 5.41 -12.57 7.39
CA LYS A 268 5.56 -13.88 6.74
C LYS A 268 4.85 -13.85 5.36
N PRO A 269 5.40 -14.50 4.32
CA PRO A 269 4.74 -14.61 3.02
C PRO A 269 3.29 -15.11 3.13
N SER A 270 2.35 -14.24 2.74
CA SER A 270 0.93 -14.56 2.78
C SER A 270 0.59 -15.57 1.69
N ARG A 271 0.28 -16.82 2.10
CA ARG A 271 -0.30 -17.84 1.20
C ARG A 271 -1.77 -17.56 0.84
N SER A 272 -2.31 -16.41 1.21
CA SER A 272 -3.72 -16.08 0.97
C SER A 272 -3.96 -15.66 -0.47
N ILE A 273 -4.73 -16.49 -1.20
CA ILE A 273 -5.24 -16.20 -2.55
C ILE A 273 -5.96 -14.84 -2.60
N LEU A 274 -6.62 -14.43 -1.51
CA LEU A 274 -7.31 -13.14 -1.42
C LEU A 274 -6.34 -11.94 -1.49
N SER A 275 -5.11 -12.09 -0.98
CA SER A 275 -4.08 -11.04 -1.04
C SER A 275 -3.66 -10.78 -2.49
N TRP A 276 -3.49 -11.86 -3.27
CA TRP A 276 -3.16 -11.78 -4.68
C TRP A 276 -4.32 -11.25 -5.52
N VAL A 277 -5.55 -11.72 -5.26
CA VAL A 277 -6.74 -11.19 -5.93
C VAL A 277 -6.91 -9.69 -5.67
N TRP A 278 -6.65 -9.22 -4.44
CA TRP A 278 -6.73 -7.79 -4.14
C TRP A 278 -5.61 -6.98 -4.81
N ALA A 279 -4.35 -7.44 -4.74
CA ALA A 279 -3.21 -6.79 -5.40
C ALA A 279 -3.40 -6.69 -6.93
N ALA A 280 -3.84 -7.78 -7.57
CA ALA A 280 -4.21 -7.79 -8.98
C ALA A 280 -5.39 -6.85 -9.27
N TRP A 281 -6.41 -6.82 -8.40
CA TRP A 281 -7.56 -5.93 -8.55
C TRP A 281 -7.20 -4.45 -8.38
N THR A 282 -6.26 -4.09 -7.51
CA THR A 282 -5.75 -2.71 -7.40
C THR A 282 -4.99 -2.28 -8.67
N ALA A 283 -4.13 -3.13 -9.22
CA ALA A 283 -3.47 -2.86 -10.49
C ALA A 283 -4.48 -2.73 -11.65
N GLN A 284 -5.48 -3.63 -11.71
CA GLN A 284 -6.58 -3.55 -12.67
C GLN A 284 -7.38 -2.24 -12.54
N ARG A 285 -7.57 -1.73 -11.31
CA ARG A 285 -8.34 -0.52 -11.04
C ARG A 285 -7.58 0.76 -11.42
N GLN A 286 -6.26 0.77 -11.37
CA GLN A 286 -5.44 1.87 -11.90
C GLN A 286 -5.56 1.96 -13.44
N LEU A 287 -5.63 0.83 -14.14
CA LEU A 287 -5.92 0.79 -15.59
C LEU A 287 -7.29 1.40 -15.92
N VAL A 288 -8.36 0.93 -15.26
CA VAL A 288 -9.75 1.42 -15.53
C VAL A 288 -9.92 2.92 -15.23
N MET A 289 -9.23 3.44 -14.21
CA MET A 289 -9.22 4.89 -13.93
C MET A 289 -8.50 5.72 -15.01
N LYS A 290 -7.52 5.15 -15.73
CA LYS A 290 -6.82 5.83 -16.84
C LYS A 290 -7.66 5.89 -18.12
N ASP A 291 -8.34 4.80 -18.48
CA ASP A 291 -9.25 4.79 -19.64
C ASP A 291 -10.40 5.82 -19.48
N SER A 292 -10.84 6.01 -18.24
CA SER A 292 -11.84 7.02 -17.85
C SER A 292 -11.35 8.46 -18.00
N ALA A 293 -10.03 8.70 -17.97
CA ALA A 293 -9.41 10.02 -18.04
C ALA A 293 -8.99 10.43 -19.47
N PHE A 294 -9.01 9.49 -20.42
CA PHE A 294 -8.64 9.72 -21.83
C PHE A 294 -9.85 9.81 -22.78
N SER A 295 -11.07 9.80 -22.23
CA SER A 295 -12.35 9.78 -22.96
C SER A 295 -13.22 11.02 -22.72
N GLY A 296 -12.60 12.17 -22.40
CA GLY A 296 -13.27 13.45 -22.10
C GLY A 296 -12.64 14.65 -22.80
#